data_AF-A0A427XJC4-F1
#
_entry.id   AF-A0A427XJC4-F1
#
_cell.length_a   1.000
_cell.length_b   1.000
_cell.length_c   1.000
_cell.angle_alpha   90.00
_cell.angle_beta   90.00
_cell.angle_gamma   90.00
#
_symmetry.space_group_name_H-M   'P 1'
#
loop_
_entity.id
_entity.type
_entity.pdbx_description
1 polymer ?
#
loop_
_entity_poly.entity_id
_entity_poly.type
_entity_poly.pdbx_seq_one_letter_code
_entity_poly.pdbx_strand_id
1 'polypeptide(L)'
;MENIETSGSALATGSIAARFISQTAVDEANDRREQEWKDAYARIGQEPPPQMKEQPDDGRTLYERLKEQEILKQEEWDNRMKLSNQYRGLDNEELNFLADKIKERRTKEQKEKAEDNVEVQAYREALAKKNAASLAAAEPQTSVPPASSSSSAKPSTSAVKPRIPPKAPKKDIKSLMKGVVVKKAKPAAAQAAVGKGIKRAADGDVQGEKKRKM
;
A
#
# COMPACT_ATOMS: atom_id res chain seq x y z
N MET A 1 44.63 -24.15 48.96
CA MET A 1 45.00 -23.98 47.55
C MET A 1 44.56 -25.24 46.84
N GLU A 2 43.72 -25.03 45.84
CA GLU A 2 42.86 -26.01 45.17
C GLU A 2 43.69 -27.04 44.41
N ASN A 3 43.35 -28.33 44.57
CA ASN A 3 43.84 -29.38 43.69
C ASN A 3 42.90 -29.45 42.49
N ILE A 4 43.33 -28.88 41.36
CA ILE A 4 42.67 -29.04 40.07
C ILE A 4 43.00 -30.44 39.58
N GLU A 5 42.08 -31.38 39.77
CA GLU A 5 42.13 -32.70 39.12
C GLU A 5 41.80 -32.52 37.64
N THR A 6 42.83 -32.29 36.85
CA THR A 6 42.81 -32.31 35.39
C THR A 6 42.35 -33.69 34.92
N SER A 7 41.09 -33.81 34.52
CA SER A 7 40.55 -34.98 33.82
C SER A 7 41.12 -35.04 32.41
N GLY A 8 42.39 -35.46 32.28
CA GLY A 8 43.09 -35.47 31.01
C GLY A 8 44.09 -36.61 30.94
N SER A 9 43.85 -37.52 29.98
CA SER A 9 44.75 -38.59 29.53
C SER A 9 44.60 -39.97 30.18
N ALA A 10 43.47 -40.62 29.92
CA ALA A 10 43.38 -42.09 29.88
C ALA A 10 43.93 -42.68 28.56
N LEU A 11 44.75 -41.93 27.82
CA LEU A 11 45.21 -42.30 26.47
C LEU A 11 46.57 -43.03 26.45
N ALA A 12 47.29 -43.10 27.58
CA ALA A 12 48.72 -43.41 27.55
C ALA A 12 49.11 -44.88 27.82
N THR A 13 48.31 -45.71 28.49
CA THR A 13 48.73 -47.10 28.81
C THR A 13 47.53 -48.02 29.06
N GLY A 14 46.98 -48.66 28.03
CA GLY A 14 45.93 -49.67 28.25
C GLY A 14 45.35 -50.23 26.96
N SER A 15 45.10 -51.54 26.97
CA SER A 15 44.45 -52.33 25.91
C SER A 15 43.33 -51.59 25.20
N ILE A 16 43.23 -51.76 23.87
CA ILE A 16 42.21 -51.16 22.98
C ILE A 16 40.79 -51.33 23.52
N ALA A 17 40.50 -52.41 24.26
CA ALA A 17 39.21 -52.66 24.91
C ALA A 17 38.82 -51.60 25.96
N ALA A 18 39.78 -50.98 26.65
CA ALA A 18 39.51 -49.93 27.64
C ALA A 18 39.14 -48.57 27.02
N ARG A 19 39.23 -48.45 25.69
CA ARG A 19 38.84 -47.23 24.94
C ARG A 19 37.38 -47.28 24.48
N PHE A 20 36.77 -48.47 24.51
CA PHE A 20 35.37 -48.66 24.17
C PHE A 20 34.52 -48.62 25.43
N ILE A 21 33.53 -47.73 25.43
CA ILE A 21 32.55 -47.57 26.51
C ILE A 21 31.24 -48.18 25.99
N SER A 22 30.53 -48.94 26.82
CA SER A 22 29.21 -49.45 26.44
C SER A 22 28.23 -48.30 26.32
N GLN A 23 27.24 -48.44 25.43
CA GLN A 23 26.17 -47.45 25.28
C GLN A 23 25.51 -47.15 26.63
N THR A 24 25.27 -48.18 27.45
CA THR A 24 24.69 -48.05 28.79
C THR A 24 25.53 -47.17 29.72
N ALA A 25 26.86 -47.27 29.67
CA ALA A 25 27.73 -46.45 30.51
C ALA A 25 27.76 -44.98 30.05
N VAL A 26 27.57 -44.72 28.75
CA VAL A 26 27.38 -43.36 28.22
C VAL A 26 26.04 -42.78 28.67
N ASP A 27 24.97 -43.57 28.59
CA ASP A 27 23.63 -43.15 28.99
C ASP A 27 23.59 -42.82 30.50
N GLU A 28 24.12 -43.70 31.36
CA GLU A 28 24.21 -43.45 32.80
C GLU A 28 25.07 -42.22 33.16
N ALA A 29 26.14 -41.96 32.40
CA ALA A 29 26.97 -40.78 32.61
C ALA A 29 26.24 -39.49 32.22
N ASN A 30 25.43 -39.53 31.17
CA ASN A 30 24.57 -38.43 30.78
C ASN A 30 23.45 -38.20 31.80
N ASP A 31 22.82 -39.27 32.31
CA ASP A 31 21.79 -39.19 33.34
C ASP A 31 22.31 -38.55 34.64
N ARG A 32 23.50 -38.94 35.09
CA ARG A 32 24.15 -38.32 36.26
C ARG A 32 24.39 -36.84 36.04
N ARG A 33 24.95 -36.46 34.88
CA ARG A 33 25.18 -35.06 34.52
C ARG A 33 23.88 -34.26 34.48
N GLU A 34 22.79 -34.86 33.96
CA GLU A 34 21.50 -34.20 33.88
C GLU A 34 20.82 -34.04 35.24
N GLN A 35 20.97 -35.01 36.14
CA GLN A 35 20.51 -34.92 37.54
C GLN A 35 21.26 -33.83 38.30
N GLU A 36 22.59 -33.80 38.22
CA GLU A 36 23.41 -32.76 38.83
C GLU A 36 23.04 -31.37 38.29
N TRP A 37 22.76 -31.27 37.00
CA TRP A 37 22.32 -30.03 36.37
C TRP A 37 20.93 -29.59 36.87
N LYS A 38 19.97 -30.51 36.94
CA LYS A 38 18.63 -30.26 37.52
C LYS A 38 18.72 -29.83 38.98
N ASP A 39 19.55 -30.49 39.78
CA ASP A 39 19.77 -30.17 41.19
C ASP A 39 20.46 -28.81 41.37
N ALA A 40 21.42 -28.47 40.51
CA ALA A 40 22.06 -27.15 40.50
C ALA A 40 21.06 -26.02 40.21
N TYR A 41 20.14 -26.23 39.27
CA TYR A 41 19.08 -25.28 38.95
C TYR A 41 18.01 -25.19 40.04
N ALA A 42 17.61 -26.33 40.61
CA ALA A 42 16.73 -26.38 41.78
C ALA A 42 17.33 -25.62 42.97
N ARG A 43 18.64 -25.70 43.18
CA ARG A 43 19.36 -24.94 44.21
C ARG A 43 19.37 -23.43 43.94
N ILE A 44 19.40 -23.02 42.68
CA ILE A 44 19.29 -21.61 42.25
C ILE A 44 17.84 -21.10 42.32
N GLY A 45 16.86 -22.01 42.44
CA GLY A 45 15.43 -21.68 42.46
C GLY A 45 14.88 -21.28 41.09
N GLN A 46 15.60 -21.60 40.01
CA GLN A 46 15.13 -21.43 38.64
C GLN A 46 14.85 -22.79 38.01
N GLU A 47 13.79 -22.86 37.21
CA GLU A 47 13.54 -24.05 36.41
C GLU A 47 14.65 -24.20 35.36
N PRO A 48 15.20 -25.42 35.15
CA PRO A 48 16.14 -25.67 34.07
C PRO A 48 15.55 -25.16 32.75
N PRO A 49 16.31 -24.37 31.96
CA PRO A 49 15.86 -23.93 30.66
C PRO A 49 15.41 -25.15 29.85
N PRO A 50 14.27 -25.07 29.13
CA PRO A 50 13.84 -26.17 28.29
C PRO A 50 15.01 -26.56 27.38
N GLN A 51 15.44 -27.82 27.49
CA GLN A 51 16.48 -28.34 26.61
C GLN A 51 16.02 -28.06 25.19
N MET A 52 16.84 -27.29 24.46
CA MET A 52 16.61 -27.04 23.03
C MET A 52 16.56 -28.42 22.38
N LYS A 53 15.34 -28.88 22.09
CA LYS A 53 15.15 -30.10 21.31
C LYS A 53 15.98 -29.91 20.05
N GLU A 54 16.91 -30.84 19.81
CA GLU A 54 17.60 -30.90 18.54
C GLU A 54 16.52 -30.91 17.47
N GLN A 55 16.41 -29.77 16.77
CA GLN A 55 15.45 -29.66 15.68
C GLN A 55 15.84 -30.76 14.70
N PRO A 56 14.88 -31.56 14.21
CA PRO A 56 15.17 -32.62 13.27
C PRO A 56 15.99 -32.02 12.13
N ASP A 57 17.10 -32.69 11.79
CA ASP A 57 18.01 -32.22 10.77
C ASP A 57 17.24 -31.96 9.47
N ASP A 58 17.00 -30.68 9.20
CA ASP A 58 16.29 -30.25 8.00
C ASP A 58 17.23 -30.49 6.81
N GLY A 59 16.79 -31.25 5.81
CA GLY A 59 17.60 -31.60 4.64
C GLY A 59 18.00 -30.40 3.78
N ARG A 60 17.51 -29.20 4.09
CA ARG A 60 17.94 -27.93 3.48
C ARG A 60 19.34 -27.53 3.90
N THR A 61 20.08 -26.98 2.94
CA THR A 61 21.43 -26.46 3.18
C THR A 61 21.39 -25.25 4.12
N LEU A 62 22.48 -25.00 4.87
CA LEU A 62 22.58 -23.83 5.75
C LEU A 62 22.31 -22.50 5.01
N TYR A 63 22.73 -22.42 3.74
CA TYR A 63 22.49 -21.26 2.89
C TYR A 63 20.99 -21.01 2.65
N GLU A 64 20.22 -22.06 2.35
CA GLU A 64 18.77 -21.94 2.15
C GLU A 64 18.08 -21.44 3.42
N ARG A 65 18.46 -21.99 4.59
CA ARG A 65 17.92 -21.54 5.89
C ARG A 65 18.22 -20.08 6.18
N LEU A 66 19.48 -19.65 5.99
CA LEU A 66 19.87 -18.25 6.21
C LEU A 66 19.16 -17.30 5.23
N LYS A 67 19.06 -17.70 3.96
CA LYS A 67 18.37 -16.93 2.94
C LYS A 67 16.88 -16.79 3.22
N GLU A 68 16.21 -17.87 3.65
CA GLU A 68 14.82 -17.81 4.08
C GLU A 68 14.64 -16.85 5.26
N GLN A 69 15.54 -16.86 6.24
CA GLN A 69 15.49 -15.92 7.37
C GLN A 69 15.71 -14.46 6.94
N GLU A 70 16.63 -14.21 6.01
CA GLU A 70 16.84 -12.87 5.44
C GLU A 70 15.62 -12.40 4.67
N ILE A 71 15.05 -13.26 3.81
CA ILE A 71 13.85 -12.95 3.03
C ILE A 71 12.67 -12.67 3.96
N LEU A 72 12.43 -13.49 4.98
CA LEU A 72 11.37 -13.27 5.96
C LEU A 72 11.52 -11.93 6.69
N LYS A 73 12.73 -11.62 7.16
CA LYS A 73 13.00 -10.32 7.80
C LYS A 73 12.80 -9.15 6.85
N GLN A 74 13.24 -9.30 5.60
CA GLN A 74 13.07 -8.28 4.57
C GLN A 74 11.60 -8.08 4.23
N GLU A 75 10.83 -9.16 4.05
CA GLU A 75 9.39 -9.13 3.80
C GLU A 75 8.62 -8.52 4.98
N GLU A 76 8.97 -8.86 6.21
CA GLU A 76 8.39 -8.25 7.42
C GLU A 76 8.69 -6.75 7.49
N TRP A 77 9.93 -6.36 7.20
CA TRP A 77 10.33 -4.96 7.16
C TRP A 77 9.58 -4.20 6.06
N ASP A 78 9.53 -4.77 4.85
CA ASP A 78 8.81 -4.22 3.70
C ASP A 78 7.30 -4.13 3.99
N ASN A 79 6.70 -5.14 4.63
CA ASN A 79 5.29 -5.11 5.00
C ASN A 79 4.99 -4.03 6.05
N ARG A 80 5.84 -3.91 7.08
CA ARG A 80 5.71 -2.87 8.12
C ARG A 80 5.90 -1.48 7.54
N MET A 81 6.90 -1.30 6.67
CA MET A 81 7.17 -0.01 6.01
C MET A 81 6.14 0.33 4.94
N LYS A 82 5.65 -0.65 4.19
CA LYS A 82 4.60 -0.45 3.18
C LYS A 82 3.29 0.02 3.80
N LEU A 83 2.85 -0.61 4.88
CA LEU A 83 1.65 -0.17 5.60
C LEU A 83 1.86 1.17 6.27
N SER A 84 3.05 1.40 6.86
CA SER A 84 3.42 2.71 7.41
C SER A 84 3.35 3.82 6.36
N ASN A 85 3.87 3.57 5.15
CA ASN A 85 3.88 4.56 4.07
C ASN A 85 2.50 4.75 3.43
N GLN A 86 1.65 3.72 3.40
CA GLN A 86 0.32 3.79 2.80
C GLN A 86 -0.71 4.48 3.71
N TYR A 87 -0.56 4.34 5.03
CA TYR A 87 -1.49 4.90 6.03
C TYR A 87 -0.84 5.96 6.92
N ARG A 88 0.16 6.70 6.40
CA ARG A 88 0.65 7.91 7.05
C ARG A 88 -0.13 9.15 6.64
N GLY A 89 -0.17 10.15 7.52
CA GLY A 89 -0.58 11.49 7.14
C GLY A 89 0.39 12.11 6.15
N LEU A 90 -0.07 13.09 5.37
CA LEU A 90 0.81 13.95 4.59
C LEU A 90 1.58 14.86 5.54
N ASP A 91 2.90 14.94 5.36
CA ASP A 91 3.71 15.88 6.11
C ASP A 91 3.46 17.31 5.63
N ASN A 92 3.82 18.32 6.44
CA ASN A 92 3.60 19.74 6.10
C ASN A 92 4.26 20.14 4.77
N GLU A 93 5.43 19.57 4.46
CA GLU A 93 6.14 19.80 3.21
C GLU A 93 5.40 19.20 2.00
N GLU A 94 4.83 18.00 2.16
CA GLU A 94 4.07 17.34 1.11
C GLU A 94 2.73 18.05 0.86
N LEU A 95 2.09 18.52 1.93
CA LEU A 95 0.90 19.36 1.85
C LEU A 95 1.19 20.64 1.03
N ASN A 96 2.30 21.31 1.33
CA ASN A 96 2.73 22.51 0.60
C ASN A 96 3.03 22.20 -0.86
N PHE A 97 3.74 21.11 -1.15
CA PHE A 97 4.03 20.68 -2.50
C PHE A 97 2.75 20.42 -3.31
N LEU A 98 1.77 19.72 -2.73
CA LEU A 98 0.48 19.49 -3.39
C LEU A 98 -0.30 20.80 -3.58
N ALA A 99 -0.29 21.70 -2.59
CA ALA A 99 -0.90 23.01 -2.71
C ALA A 99 -0.27 23.83 -3.85
N ASP A 100 1.05 23.81 -3.97
CA ASP A 100 1.77 24.52 -5.02
C ASP A 100 1.54 23.89 -6.40
N LYS A 101 1.43 22.56 -6.50
CA LYS A 101 1.01 21.89 -7.74
C LYS A 101 -0.42 22.25 -8.15
N ILE A 102 -1.33 22.38 -7.20
CA ILE A 102 -2.70 22.84 -7.49
C ILE A 102 -2.70 24.30 -7.96
N LYS A 103 -1.94 25.17 -7.28
CA LYS A 103 -1.76 26.56 -7.71
C LYS A 103 -1.15 26.63 -9.11
N GLU A 104 -0.11 25.86 -9.40
CA GLU A 104 0.55 25.79 -10.70
C GLU A 104 -0.42 25.39 -11.82
N ARG A 105 -1.29 24.40 -11.60
CA ARG A 105 -2.30 24.03 -12.60
C ARG A 105 -3.32 25.15 -12.82
N ARG A 106 -3.81 25.77 -11.73
CA ARG A 106 -4.78 26.87 -11.81
C ARG A 106 -4.20 28.09 -12.51
N THR A 107 -2.94 28.44 -12.25
CA THR A 107 -2.29 29.57 -12.90
C THR A 107 -2.06 29.33 -14.38
N LYS A 108 -1.69 28.09 -14.78
CA LYS A 108 -1.61 27.70 -16.19
C LYS A 108 -2.96 27.83 -16.88
N GLU A 109 -4.02 27.26 -16.31
CA GLU A 109 -5.38 27.35 -16.87
C GLU A 109 -5.88 28.81 -16.93
N GLN A 110 -5.58 29.64 -15.92
CA GLN A 110 -5.93 31.06 -15.95
C GLN A 110 -5.17 31.84 -17.02
N LYS A 111 -3.89 31.52 -17.25
CA LYS A 111 -3.09 32.14 -18.32
C LYS A 111 -3.65 31.78 -19.69
N GLU A 112 -3.90 30.51 -19.95
CA GLU A 112 -4.53 30.05 -21.20
C GLU A 112 -5.88 30.76 -21.42
N LYS A 113 -6.73 30.82 -20.39
CA LYS A 113 -8.00 31.57 -20.47
C LYS A 113 -7.81 33.07 -20.70
N ALA A 114 -6.78 33.68 -20.12
CA ALA A 114 -6.51 35.10 -20.31
C ALA A 114 -6.06 35.38 -21.74
N GLU A 115 -5.17 34.54 -22.29
CA GLU A 115 -4.73 34.59 -23.68
C GLU A 115 -5.92 34.43 -24.65
N ASP A 116 -6.76 33.41 -24.44
CA ASP A 116 -7.99 33.21 -25.23
C ASP A 116 -8.93 34.42 -25.17
N ASN A 117 -9.09 35.03 -23.98
CA ASN A 117 -9.94 36.20 -23.82
C ASN A 117 -9.39 37.42 -24.57
N VAL A 118 -8.06 37.62 -24.55
CA VAL A 118 -7.41 38.70 -25.31
C VAL A 118 -7.63 38.50 -26.81
N GLU A 119 -7.45 37.29 -27.33
CA GLU A 119 -7.70 36.99 -28.75
C GLU A 119 -9.16 37.23 -29.16
N VAL A 120 -10.12 36.79 -28.33
CA VAL A 120 -11.55 37.02 -28.56
C VAL A 120 -11.89 38.51 -28.52
N GLN A 121 -11.31 39.28 -27.59
CA GLN A 121 -11.50 40.73 -27.51
C GLN A 121 -10.96 41.43 -28.76
N ALA A 122 -9.73 41.10 -29.18
CA ALA A 122 -9.12 41.66 -30.39
C ALA A 122 -9.96 41.35 -31.65
N TYR A 123 -10.52 40.13 -31.75
CA TYR A 123 -11.42 39.77 -32.84
C TYR A 123 -12.72 40.59 -32.82
N ARG A 124 -13.33 40.78 -31.64
CA ARG A 124 -14.54 41.61 -31.48
C ARG A 124 -14.27 43.06 -31.89
N GLU A 125 -13.13 43.62 -31.49
CA GLU A 125 -12.72 44.96 -31.88
C GLU A 125 -12.49 45.08 -33.40
N ALA A 126 -11.82 44.10 -34.02
CA ALA A 126 -11.59 44.09 -35.46
C ALA A 126 -12.91 44.00 -36.25
N LEU A 127 -13.85 43.17 -35.80
CA LEU A 127 -15.20 43.11 -36.38
C LEU A 127 -15.94 44.44 -36.22
N ALA A 128 -15.89 45.05 -35.04
CA ALA A 128 -16.52 46.34 -34.79
C ALA A 128 -15.94 47.43 -35.71
N LYS A 129 -14.61 47.48 -35.88
CA LYS A 129 -13.93 48.38 -36.82
C LYS A 129 -14.33 48.12 -38.27
N LYS A 130 -14.40 46.86 -38.71
CA LYS A 130 -14.84 46.50 -40.06
C LYS A 130 -16.30 46.88 -40.31
N ASN A 131 -17.18 46.63 -39.35
CA ASN A 131 -18.60 47.00 -39.44
C ASN A 131 -18.77 48.52 -39.45
N ALA A 132 -18.04 49.25 -38.60
CA ALA A 132 -18.05 50.71 -38.60
C ALA A 132 -17.53 51.29 -39.93
N ALA A 133 -16.47 50.73 -40.49
CA ALA A 133 -15.96 51.13 -41.80
C ALA A 133 -16.96 50.82 -42.93
N SER A 134 -17.64 49.67 -42.86
CA SER A 134 -18.69 49.30 -43.83
C SER A 134 -19.92 50.22 -43.74
N LEU A 135 -20.32 50.63 -42.53
CA LEU A 135 -21.44 51.55 -42.32
C LEU A 135 -21.08 52.98 -42.76
N ALA A 136 -19.85 53.43 -42.48
CA ALA A 136 -19.35 54.72 -42.97
C ALA A 136 -19.21 54.76 -44.50
N ALA A 137 -19.01 53.61 -45.15
CA ALA A 137 -18.99 53.50 -46.62
C ALA A 137 -20.39 53.39 -47.26
N ALA A 138 -21.46 53.26 -46.45
CA ALA A 138 -22.80 52.96 -46.91
C ALA A 138 -23.85 53.95 -46.35
N GLU A 139 -23.75 55.25 -46.66
CA GLU A 139 -24.89 56.12 -47.03
C GLU A 139 -24.45 57.57 -47.37
N PRO A 140 -25.13 58.32 -48.28
CA PRO A 140 -26.22 57.89 -49.17
C PRO A 140 -25.96 58.22 -50.67
N GLN A 141 -26.17 57.23 -51.54
CA GLN A 141 -26.64 57.46 -52.90
C GLN A 141 -28.05 56.86 -53.00
N THR A 142 -29.03 57.74 -53.02
CA THR A 142 -30.43 57.44 -53.32
C THR A 142 -30.64 57.45 -54.83
N SER A 143 -31.03 56.32 -55.43
CA SER A 143 -32.07 56.22 -56.46
C SER A 143 -32.23 54.77 -56.95
N VAL A 144 -33.49 54.42 -57.20
CA VAL A 144 -34.08 53.08 -57.44
C VAL A 144 -34.31 52.83 -58.97
N PRO A 145 -34.72 51.61 -59.43
CA PRO A 145 -34.28 50.92 -60.68
C PRO A 145 -35.25 51.04 -61.89
N PRO A 146 -35.02 50.36 -63.06
CA PRO A 146 -35.69 49.07 -63.32
C PRO A 146 -34.95 48.05 -64.26
N ALA A 147 -35.63 46.91 -64.50
CA ALA A 147 -35.22 45.61 -65.01
C ALA A 147 -35.04 45.40 -66.54
N SER A 148 -34.34 44.33 -66.94
CA SER A 148 -34.60 43.44 -68.12
C SER A 148 -33.55 42.31 -68.17
N SER A 149 -33.92 41.04 -67.93
CA SER A 149 -34.32 39.99 -68.89
C SER A 149 -33.18 39.07 -69.38
N SER A 150 -33.27 37.81 -68.97
CA SER A 150 -32.98 36.58 -69.72
C SER A 150 -31.64 36.42 -70.46
N SER A 151 -30.83 35.46 -70.03
CA SER A 151 -30.53 34.30 -70.88
C SER A 151 -29.94 33.13 -70.08
N SER A 152 -30.51 31.98 -70.39
CA SER A 152 -30.17 30.62 -69.99
C SER A 152 -28.78 30.18 -70.45
N ALA A 153 -28.03 29.52 -69.56
CA ALA A 153 -27.12 28.43 -69.97
C ALA A 153 -26.75 27.55 -68.77
N LYS A 154 -27.30 26.33 -68.73
CA LYS A 154 -26.62 25.18 -68.13
C LYS A 154 -25.46 24.77 -69.05
N PRO A 155 -24.41 24.15 -68.51
CA PRO A 155 -24.24 22.74 -68.87
C PRO A 155 -23.97 21.82 -67.69
N SER A 156 -24.44 20.60 -67.89
CA SER A 156 -24.30 19.39 -67.11
C SER A 156 -22.91 18.77 -67.17
N THR A 157 -22.69 17.80 -66.26
CA THR A 157 -21.58 16.82 -66.15
C THR A 157 -20.33 17.38 -65.45
N SER A 158 -19.70 16.75 -64.45
CA SER A 158 -19.58 15.34 -64.10
C SER A 158 -19.25 15.17 -62.61
N ALA A 159 -19.70 14.07 -62.03
CA ALA A 159 -19.49 13.66 -60.65
C ALA A 159 -18.01 13.44 -60.29
N VAL A 160 -17.55 13.98 -59.16
CA VAL A 160 -16.41 13.45 -58.40
C VAL A 160 -16.71 13.59 -56.90
N LYS A 161 -16.86 12.45 -56.22
CA LYS A 161 -16.98 12.36 -54.75
C LYS A 161 -15.60 12.55 -54.11
N PRO A 162 -15.39 13.42 -53.11
CA PRO A 162 -14.23 13.30 -52.23
C PRO A 162 -14.51 12.28 -51.11
N ARG A 163 -13.60 11.31 -51.05
CA ARG A 163 -13.50 10.19 -50.12
C ARG A 163 -13.28 10.66 -48.68
N ILE A 164 -14.20 10.34 -47.79
CA ILE A 164 -14.08 10.54 -46.33
C ILE A 164 -13.10 9.48 -45.77
N PRO A 165 -12.10 9.84 -44.94
CA PRO A 165 -11.30 8.84 -44.22
C PRO A 165 -12.09 8.23 -43.04
N PRO A 166 -11.94 6.92 -42.75
CA PRO A 166 -12.70 6.28 -41.68
C PRO A 166 -12.26 6.77 -40.29
N LYS A 167 -13.24 7.16 -39.46
CA LYS A 167 -13.07 7.47 -38.03
C LYS A 167 -12.72 6.20 -37.25
N ALA A 168 -11.71 6.30 -36.38
CA ALA A 168 -11.35 5.28 -35.40
C ALA A 168 -12.49 5.01 -34.39
N PRO A 169 -12.59 3.78 -33.83
CA PRO A 169 -13.67 3.43 -32.91
C PRO A 169 -13.51 4.14 -31.56
N LYS A 170 -14.59 4.79 -31.10
CA LYS A 170 -14.69 5.40 -29.77
C LYS A 170 -14.73 4.27 -28.72
N LYS A 171 -13.82 4.30 -27.75
CA LYS A 171 -13.80 3.39 -26.60
C LYS A 171 -14.92 3.81 -25.63
N ASP A 172 -15.78 2.88 -25.25
CA ASP A 172 -16.93 3.13 -24.38
C ASP A 172 -16.52 3.44 -22.93
N ILE A 173 -16.62 4.71 -22.56
CA ILE A 173 -16.36 5.24 -21.21
C ILE A 173 -17.26 4.59 -20.14
N LYS A 174 -18.42 4.05 -20.56
CA LYS A 174 -19.40 3.37 -19.68
C LYS A 174 -18.90 2.03 -19.11
N SER A 175 -17.90 1.41 -19.73
CA SER A 175 -17.27 0.20 -19.21
C SER A 175 -16.24 0.49 -18.10
N LEU A 176 -15.75 1.73 -18.00
CA LEU A 176 -14.70 2.11 -17.05
C LEU A 176 -15.24 2.49 -15.66
N MET A 177 -16.56 2.70 -15.54
CA MET A 177 -17.24 3.14 -14.31
C MET A 177 -18.00 2.02 -13.59
N LYS A 178 -17.76 0.76 -13.93
CA LYS A 178 -18.35 -0.41 -13.27
C LYS A 178 -17.51 -0.81 -12.03
N GLY A 179 -17.36 0.11 -11.08
CA GLY A 179 -16.42 -0.08 -9.98
C GLY A 179 -16.65 0.84 -8.78
N VAL A 180 -17.90 1.11 -8.43
CA VAL A 180 -18.26 1.70 -7.13
C VAL A 180 -19.42 0.90 -6.56
N VAL A 181 -19.12 0.00 -5.63
CA VAL A 181 -20.13 -0.68 -4.81
C VAL A 181 -20.37 0.19 -3.58
N VAL A 182 -21.50 0.89 -3.54
CA VAL A 182 -21.97 1.56 -2.32
C VAL A 182 -22.66 0.51 -1.43
N LYS A 183 -22.10 0.25 -0.26
CA LYS A 183 -22.71 -0.63 0.75
C LYS A 183 -23.83 0.15 1.46
N LYS A 184 -25.08 -0.19 1.17
CA LYS A 184 -26.29 0.35 1.81
C LYS A 184 -26.36 -0.14 3.27
N ALA A 185 -26.32 0.77 4.23
CA ALA A 185 -26.62 0.46 5.63
C ALA A 185 -28.12 0.18 5.81
N LYS A 186 -28.46 -0.89 6.54
CA LYS A 186 -29.82 -1.21 7.02
C LYS A 186 -29.82 -1.16 8.55
N PRO A 187 -30.84 -0.56 9.20
CA PRO A 187 -30.85 -0.35 10.63
C PRO A 187 -31.18 -1.63 11.41
N ALA A 188 -30.71 -1.65 12.66
CA ALA A 188 -30.90 -2.71 13.63
C ALA A 188 -32.38 -2.90 14.04
N ALA A 189 -32.79 -4.17 14.15
CA ALA A 189 -33.92 -4.59 14.96
C ALA A 189 -33.62 -5.97 15.56
N ALA A 190 -33.91 -6.10 16.85
CA ALA A 190 -33.52 -7.16 17.76
C ALA A 190 -34.28 -8.48 17.57
N GLN A 191 -33.63 -9.58 17.99
CA GLN A 191 -34.13 -10.70 18.83
C GLN A 191 -33.14 -11.87 18.66
N ALA A 192 -32.40 -12.32 19.67
CA ALA A 192 -32.76 -12.97 20.94
C ALA A 192 -32.51 -14.49 20.87
N ALA A 193 -31.63 -14.92 21.79
CA ALA A 193 -31.64 -16.17 22.55
C ALA A 193 -30.88 -17.43 22.05
N VAL A 194 -30.23 -18.02 23.09
CA VAL A 194 -29.78 -19.41 23.30
C VAL A 194 -28.40 -19.77 22.71
N GLY A 195 -27.37 -20.19 23.45
CA GLY A 195 -27.25 -20.58 24.86
C GLY A 195 -26.38 -21.83 25.00
N LYS A 196 -25.14 -21.69 25.53
CA LYS A 196 -24.31 -22.66 26.30
C LYS A 196 -22.90 -22.07 26.41
N GLY A 197 -22.27 -21.79 27.56
CA GLY A 197 -22.47 -22.21 28.94
C GLY A 197 -21.33 -23.12 29.39
N ILE A 198 -20.35 -22.56 30.13
CA ILE A 198 -19.43 -23.15 31.15
C ILE A 198 -18.73 -21.91 31.78
N LYS A 199 -19.10 -21.40 32.96
CA LYS A 199 -18.91 -21.84 34.36
C LYS A 199 -17.44 -21.96 34.83
N ARG A 200 -17.01 -21.02 35.68
CA ARG A 200 -16.47 -21.18 37.06
C ARG A 200 -16.15 -19.77 37.62
N ALA A 201 -16.91 -19.29 38.63
CA ALA A 201 -16.66 -19.38 40.08
C ALA A 201 -15.53 -18.42 40.51
N ALA A 202 -15.79 -17.26 41.13
CA ALA A 202 -16.35 -16.97 42.47
C ALA A 202 -15.28 -17.02 43.59
N ASP A 203 -15.46 -16.08 44.54
CA ASP A 203 -14.69 -15.76 45.76
C ASP A 203 -13.41 -14.95 45.58
N GLY A 204 -13.14 -13.87 46.30
CA GLY A 204 -13.79 -13.17 47.42
C GLY A 204 -12.89 -11.95 47.72
N ASP A 205 -13.43 -10.75 47.85
CA ASP A 205 -13.70 -10.04 49.11
C ASP A 205 -12.46 -9.38 49.79
N VAL A 206 -12.73 -8.26 50.46
CA VAL A 206 -11.98 -7.60 51.54
C VAL A 206 -11.08 -6.39 51.21
N GLN A 207 -11.72 -5.22 51.44
CA GLN A 207 -11.23 -3.99 52.13
C GLN A 207 -10.09 -3.18 51.49
N GLY A 208 -10.11 -1.86 51.39
CA GLY A 208 -10.87 -0.84 52.11
C GLY A 208 -9.88 0.10 52.79
N GLU A 209 -9.57 1.26 52.20
CA GLU A 209 -8.97 2.37 52.97
C GLU A 209 -9.16 3.74 52.30
N LYS A 210 -10.11 4.49 52.87
CA LYS A 210 -9.98 5.89 53.30
C LYS A 210 -8.85 6.73 52.64
N LYS A 211 -9.24 7.82 51.96
CA LYS A 211 -8.88 9.17 52.41
C LYS A 211 -9.82 10.22 51.84
N ARG A 212 -10.39 10.99 52.78
CA ARG A 212 -11.31 12.10 52.60
C ARG A 212 -10.50 13.36 52.25
N LYS A 213 -11.05 14.13 51.31
CA LYS A 213 -11.37 15.57 51.43
C LYS A 213 -10.27 16.50 51.95
N MET A 214 -9.74 17.31 51.03
CA MET A 214 -9.78 18.78 51.09
C MET A 214 -10.18 19.26 49.70
#